data_AF-O31594-F1
#
_entry.id   AF-O31594-F1
#
_cell.length_a   1.000
_cell.length_b   1.000
_cell.length_c   1.000
_cell.angle_alpha   90.00
_cell.angle_beta   90.00
_cell.angle_gamma   90.00
#
_symmetry.space_group_name_H-M   'P 1'
#
loop_
_entity.id
_entity.type
_entity.pdbx_description
1 polymer ?
#
loop_
_entity_poly.entity_id
_entity_poly.type
_entity_poly.pdbx_seq_one_letter_code
_entity_poly.pdbx_strand_id
1 'polypeptide(L)' 'MKEKKSYTELMKSRNTQKTKEFDVTMTDIYIQMVLDESLYNRRLAMLTDQINKALDEKDKDAFLTLSKEYAALKQSE' A
#
# COMPACT_ATOMS: atom_id res chain seq x y z
N MET A 1 -32.34 -6.36 -40.14
CA MET A 1 -31.49 -5.15 -40.26
C MET A 1 -30.59 -5.11 -39.03
N LYS A 2 -29.26 -5.04 -39.18
CA LYS A 2 -28.39 -4.82 -38.01
C LYS A 2 -28.67 -3.40 -37.52
N GLU A 3 -29.32 -3.27 -36.37
CA GLU A 3 -29.51 -1.98 -35.71
C GLU A 3 -28.12 -1.38 -35.48
N LYS A 4 -27.75 -0.42 -36.31
CA LYS A 4 -26.53 0.35 -36.10
C LYS A 4 -26.80 1.20 -34.87
N LYS A 5 -26.14 0.88 -33.76
CA LYS A 5 -26.16 1.69 -32.54
C LYS A 5 -25.93 3.16 -32.92
N SER A 6 -26.80 4.03 -32.44
CA SER A 6 -26.70 5.46 -32.72
C SER A 6 -25.36 5.99 -32.19
N TYR A 7 -24.77 7.00 -32.85
CA TYR A 7 -23.52 7.62 -32.41
C TYR A 7 -23.55 8.00 -30.92
N THR A 8 -24.70 8.50 -30.45
CA THR A 8 -24.92 8.84 -29.04
C THR A 8 -24.81 7.62 -28.11
N GLU A 9 -25.31 6.47 -28.52
CA GLU A 9 -25.21 5.23 -27.73
C GLU A 9 -23.77 4.72 -27.67
N LEU A 10 -23.03 4.79 -28.79
CA LEU A 10 -21.61 4.45 -28.83
C LEU A 10 -20.77 5.37 -27.93
N MET A 11 -21.11 6.66 -27.87
CA MET A 11 -20.44 7.61 -26.98
C MET A 11 -20.78 7.36 -25.50
N LYS A 12 -22.04 7.06 -25.17
CA LYS A 12 -22.44 6.66 -23.82
C LYS A 12 -21.73 5.38 -23.37
N SER A 13 -21.63 4.36 -24.23
CA SER A 13 -20.93 3.12 -23.88
C SER A 13 -19.43 3.35 -23.67
N ARG A 14 -18.79 4.20 -24.48
CA ARG A 14 -17.38 4.55 -24.30
C ARG A 14 -17.13 5.30 -23.01
N ASN A 15 -17.99 6.26 -22.65
CA ASN A 15 -17.85 7.01 -21.40
C ASN A 15 -17.99 6.10 -20.18
N THR A 16 -18.98 5.21 -20.19
CA THR A 16 -19.21 4.24 -19.10
C THR A 16 -18.10 3.18 -18.98
N GLN A 17 -17.43 2.81 -20.08
CA GLN A 17 -16.25 1.95 -20.02
C GLN A 17 -15.08 2.67 -19.36
N LYS A 18 -14.78 3.91 -19.77
CA LYS A 18 -13.70 4.72 -19.18
C LYS A 18 -13.91 4.97 -17.68
N THR A 19 -15.14 5.26 -17.25
CA THR A 19 -15.43 5.44 -15.82
C THR A 19 -15.19 4.14 -15.05
N LYS A 20 -15.62 2.99 -15.59
CA LYS A 20 -15.37 1.68 -14.96
C LYS A 20 -13.88 1.34 -14.87
N GLU A 21 -13.11 1.58 -15.93
CA GLU A 21 -11.66 1.38 -15.93
C GLU A 21 -10.98 2.27 -14.89
N PHE A 22 -11.39 3.53 -14.80
CA PHE A 22 -10.91 4.47 -13.79
C PHE A 22 -11.26 4.01 -12.36
N ASP A 23 -12.49 3.56 -12.12
CA ASP A 23 -12.94 3.07 -10.81
C ASP A 23 -12.16 1.82 -10.37
N VAL A 24 -11.93 0.87 -11.28
CA VAL A 24 -11.09 -0.31 -11.01
C VAL A 24 -9.66 0.13 -10.68
N THR A 25 -9.09 1.04 -11.47
CA THR A 25 -7.74 1.57 -11.24
C THR A 25 -7.62 2.26 -9.88
N MET A 26 -8.60 3.09 -9.50
CA MET A 26 -8.60 3.77 -8.20
C MET A 26 -8.77 2.80 -7.06
N THR A 27 -9.63 1.79 -7.21
CA THR A 27 -9.81 0.73 -6.22
C THR A 27 -8.49 -0.01 -5.97
N ASP A 28 -7.76 -0.36 -7.02
CA ASP A 28 -6.46 -1.03 -6.89
C ASP A 28 -5.42 -0.16 -6.18
N ILE A 29 -5.37 1.15 -6.49
CA ILE A 29 -4.50 2.11 -5.81
C ILE A 29 -4.86 2.22 -4.31
N TYR A 30 -6.14 2.30 -3.98
CA TYR A 30 -6.59 2.35 -2.58
C TYR A 30 -6.21 1.08 -1.82
N ILE A 31 -6.38 -0.08 -2.44
CA ILE A 31 -5.96 -1.36 -1.85
C ILE A 31 -4.45 -1.34 -1.60
N GLN A 32 -3.64 -0.93 -2.58
CA GLN A 32 -2.20 -0.91 -2.44
C GLN A 32 -1.75 0.03 -1.31
N MET A 33 -2.31 1.24 -1.21
CA MET A 33 -1.98 2.18 -0.12
C MET A 33 -2.32 1.62 1.26
N VAL A 34 -3.49 0.98 1.41
CA VAL A 34 -3.88 0.34 2.68
C VAL A 34 -2.93 -0.80 3.04
N LEU A 35 -2.54 -1.61 2.06
CA LEU A 35 -1.59 -2.70 2.27
C LEU A 35 -0.20 -2.16 2.65
N ASP A 36 0.31 -1.17 1.92
CA ASP A 36 1.61 -0.57 2.18
C ASP A 36 1.68 0.03 3.59
N GLU A 37 0.67 0.81 3.98
CA GLU A 37 0.55 1.39 5.32
C GLU A 37 0.48 0.30 6.40
N SER A 38 -0.30 -0.76 6.17
CA SER A 38 -0.42 -1.86 7.13
C SER A 38 0.89 -2.64 7.32
N LEU A 39 1.63 -2.87 6.23
CA LEU A 39 2.91 -3.57 6.23
C LEU A 39 3.99 -2.72 6.88
N TYR A 40 4.01 -1.41 6.58
CA TYR A 40 4.92 -0.44 7.18
C TYR A 40 4.74 -0.41 8.71
N ASN A 41 3.52 -0.19 9.17
CA ASN A 41 3.20 -0.15 10.60
C ASN A 41 3.50 -1.48 11.30
N ARG A 42 3.18 -2.60 10.67
CA ARG A 42 3.52 -3.93 11.21
C ARG A 42 5.03 -4.08 11.39
N ARG A 43 5.83 -3.67 10.40
CA ARG A 43 7.29 -3.80 10.47
C ARG A 43 7.89 -2.88 11.54
N LEU A 44 7.40 -1.65 11.67
CA LEU A 44 7.80 -0.77 12.77
C LEU A 44 7.50 -1.40 14.13
N ALA A 45 6.27 -1.91 14.33
CA ALA A 45 5.88 -2.56 15.57
C ALA A 45 6.76 -3.79 15.89
N MET A 46 7.06 -4.63 14.90
CA MET A 46 7.94 -5.79 15.08
C MET A 46 9.37 -5.38 15.45
N LEU A 47 9.90 -4.31 14.85
CA LEU A 47 11.23 -3.80 15.19
C LEU A 47 11.24 -3.19 16.60
N THR A 48 10.21 -2.43 16.98
CA THR A 48 10.08 -1.87 18.32
C THR A 48 10.03 -2.97 19.39
N ASP A 49 9.25 -4.02 19.18
CA ASP A 49 9.16 -5.16 20.11
C ASP A 49 10.52 -5.84 20.29
N GLN A 50 11.24 -6.10 19.19
CA GLN A 50 12.57 -6.70 19.24
C GLN A 50 13.61 -5.77 19.89
N ILE A 51 13.54 -4.46 19.65
CA ILE A 51 14.41 -3.47 20.31
C ILE A 51 14.19 -3.48 21.82
N ASN A 52 12.93 -3.48 22.26
CA ASN A 52 12.59 -3.52 23.67
C ASN A 52 13.11 -4.82 24.32
N LYS A 53 12.92 -5.96 23.64
CA LYS A 53 13.47 -7.23 24.10
C LYS A 53 15.00 -7.21 24.22
N ALA A 54 15.70 -6.64 23.24
CA ALA A 54 17.16 -6.50 23.30
C ALA A 54 17.61 -5.62 24.47
N LEU A 55 16.85 -4.57 24.81
CA LEU A 55 17.11 -3.74 25.99
C LEU A 55 16.91 -4.53 27.30
N ASP A 56 15.83 -5.30 27.39
CA ASP A 56 15.53 -6.14 28.56
C ASP A 56 16.62 -7.21 28.78
N GLU A 57 17.13 -7.79 27.69
CA GLU A 57 18.20 -8.79 27.70
C GLU A 57 19.61 -8.18 27.80
N LYS A 58 19.72 -6.85 27.79
CA LYS A 58 20.99 -6.09 27.71
C LYS A 58 21.87 -6.52 26.52
N ASP A 59 21.26 -6.97 25.43
CA ASP A 59 21.94 -7.34 24.19
C ASP A 59 22.20 -6.08 23.36
N LYS A 60 23.41 -5.55 23.50
CA LYS A 60 23.85 -4.34 22.81
C LYS A 60 23.92 -4.51 21.29
N ASP A 61 24.39 -5.66 20.81
CA ASP A 61 24.62 -5.86 19.38
C ASP A 61 23.29 -6.01 18.64
N ALA A 62 22.34 -6.74 19.23
CA ALA A 62 20.97 -6.80 18.74
C ALA A 62 20.32 -5.41 18.76
N PHE A 63 20.43 -4.68 19.88
CA PHE A 63 19.87 -3.33 20.01
C PHE A 63 20.37 -2.39 18.91
N LEU A 64 21.68 -2.33 18.68
CA LEU A 64 22.27 -1.45 17.66
C LEU A 64 21.84 -1.83 16.24
N THR A 65 21.78 -3.13 15.95
CA THR A 65 21.39 -3.64 14.64
C THR A 65 19.92 -3.32 14.35
N LEU A 66 19.02 -3.63 15.29
CA LEU A 66 17.59 -3.38 15.15
C LEU A 66 17.27 -1.89 15.13
N SER A 67 17.95 -1.07 15.95
CA SER A 67 17.78 0.39 15.94
C SER A 67 18.16 1.00 14.60
N LYS A 68 19.22 0.48 13.96
CA LYS A 68 19.61 0.92 12.62
C LYS A 68 18.56 0.56 11.57
N GLU A 69 18.00 -0.64 11.63
CA GLU A 69 16.92 -1.05 10.72
C GLU A 69 15.66 -0.21 10.92
N TYR A 70 15.26 0.03 12.17
CA TYR A 70 14.13 0.89 12.51
C TYR A 70 14.34 2.32 12.00
N ALA A 71 15.53 2.89 12.20
CA ALA A 71 15.85 4.23 11.72
C ALA A 71 15.86 4.30 10.19
N ALA A 72 16.33 3.26 9.50
CA ALA A 72 16.31 3.19 8.04
C ALA A 72 14.87 3.09 7.49
N LEU A 73 14.02 2.27 8.13
CA LEU A 73 12.61 2.16 7.77
C LEU A 73 11.88 3.49 7.97
N LYS A 74 12.12 4.18 9.09
CA LYS A 74 11.50 5.47 9.38
C LYS A 74 11.97 6.61 8.48
N GLN A 75 13.13 6.47 7.83
CA GLN A 75 13.62 7.41 6.82
C GLN A 75 13.08 7.14 5.41
N SER A 76 12.41 6.01 5.21
CA SER A 76 11.80 5.66 3.92
C SER A 76 10.38 6.21 3.74
N GLU A 77 9.84 6.84 4.77
CA GLU A 77 8.60 7.64 4.75
C GLU A 77 8.90 9.09 4.37
#